data_AF-A0A0T1W766-F1
#
_entry.id   AF-A0A0T1W766-F1
#
_cell.length_a   1.000
_cell.length_b   1.000
_cell.length_c   1.000
_cell.angle_alpha   90.00
_cell.angle_beta   90.00
_cell.angle_gamma   90.00
#
_symmetry.space_group_name_H-M   'P 1'
#
loop_
_entity.id
_entity.type
_entity.pdbx_description
1 polymer ?
#
loop_
_entity_poly.entity_id
_entity_poly.type
_entity_poly.pdbx_seq_one_letter_code
_entity_poly.pdbx_strand_id
1 'polypeptide(L)'
;MIADTSDIHGFSAAQRGHADDLASVAADLRASTVAADAFGTVGAGFLAALNQALDREARLATELAERFIAARHVAGTAADAYDFAERSAGQSISRTGL
;
A
#
# COMPACT_ATOMS: atom_id res chain seq x y z
N MET A 1 13.81 23.59 2.98
CA MET A 1 13.72 22.30 3.68
C MET A 1 13.58 21.25 2.60
N ILE A 2 14.70 20.70 2.16
CA ILE A 2 14.74 19.59 1.21
C ILE A 2 14.30 18.39 2.06
N ALA A 3 13.14 17.79 1.76
CA ALA A 3 12.90 16.45 2.26
C ALA A 3 14.03 15.60 1.67
N ASP A 4 14.87 15.02 2.52
CA ASP A 4 16.01 14.25 2.06
C ASP A 4 15.47 13.17 1.11
N THR A 5 15.87 13.16 -0.15
CA THR A 5 15.33 12.22 -1.14
C THR A 5 15.49 10.78 -0.64
N SER A 6 16.49 10.54 0.22
CA SER A 6 16.67 9.28 0.96
C SER A 6 15.52 8.94 1.91
N ASP A 7 14.93 9.92 2.61
CA ASP A 7 13.74 9.74 3.45
C ASP A 7 12.52 9.34 2.61
N ILE A 8 12.36 9.95 1.42
CA ILE A 8 11.27 9.60 0.50
C ILE A 8 11.44 8.16 -0.01
N HIS A 9 12.66 7.75 -0.33
CA HIS A 9 12.96 6.37 -0.73
C HIS A 9 12.74 5.37 0.41
N GLY A 10 13.18 5.68 1.63
CA GLY A 10 12.97 4.84 2.82
C GLY A 10 11.48 4.67 3.13
N PHE A 11 10.73 5.76 3.11
CA PHE A 11 9.27 5.74 3.28
C PHE A 11 8.60 4.92 2.17
N SER A 12 8.98 5.12 0.90
CA SER A 12 8.47 4.34 -0.23
C SER A 12 8.72 2.83 -0.08
N ALA A 13 9.87 2.42 0.47
CA ALA A 13 10.19 1.01 0.69
C ALA A 13 9.29 0.41 1.78
N ALA A 14 9.11 1.14 2.89
CA ALA A 14 8.20 0.73 3.96
C ALA A 14 6.75 0.58 3.47
N GLN A 15 6.25 1.54 2.68
CA GLN A 15 4.89 1.46 2.14
C GLN A 15 4.68 0.29 1.18
N ARG A 16 5.73 -0.11 0.44
CA ARG A 16 5.68 -1.32 -0.37
C ARG A 16 5.54 -2.56 0.51
N GLY A 17 6.35 -2.67 1.57
CA GLY A 17 6.24 -3.76 2.53
C GLY A 17 4.85 -3.87 3.13
N HIS A 18 4.27 -2.74 3.57
CA HIS A 18 2.90 -2.72 4.10
C HIS A 18 1.83 -3.11 3.08
N ALA A 19 1.99 -2.72 1.81
CA ALA A 19 1.07 -3.15 0.76
C ALA A 19 1.14 -4.65 0.51
N ASP A 20 2.36 -5.22 0.49
CA ASP A 20 2.57 -6.66 0.32
C ASP A 20 2.01 -7.45 1.53
N ASP A 21 2.22 -6.95 2.75
CA ASP A 21 1.66 -7.52 3.98
C ASP A 21 0.12 -7.52 3.97
N LEU A 22 -0.49 -6.40 3.57
CA LEU A 22 -1.95 -6.29 3.45
C LEU A 22 -2.52 -7.22 2.38
N ALA A 23 -1.81 -7.40 1.26
CA ALA A 23 -2.18 -8.35 0.23
C ALA A 23 -2.13 -9.80 0.74
N SER A 24 -1.12 -10.14 1.54
CA SER A 24 -1.03 -11.44 2.22
C SER A 24 -2.19 -11.65 3.19
N VAL A 25 -2.46 -10.68 4.06
CA VAL A 25 -3.60 -10.75 5.00
C VAL A 25 -4.93 -10.93 4.26
N ALA A 26 -5.12 -10.22 3.15
CA ALA A 26 -6.32 -10.37 2.33
C ALA A 26 -6.44 -11.77 1.70
N ALA A 27 -5.32 -12.41 1.37
CA ALA A 27 -5.29 -13.79 0.88
C ALA A 27 -5.64 -14.78 2.01
N ASP A 28 -5.05 -14.59 3.20
CA ASP A 28 -5.28 -15.45 4.36
C ASP A 28 -6.74 -15.39 4.84
N LEU A 29 -7.35 -14.20 4.84
CA LEU A 29 -8.76 -14.03 5.17
C LEU A 29 -9.68 -14.77 4.21
N ARG A 30 -9.39 -14.73 2.89
CA ARG A 30 -10.14 -15.49 1.88
C ARG A 30 -9.91 -16.99 2.01
N ALA A 31 -8.70 -17.42 2.36
CA ALA A 31 -8.41 -18.83 2.60
C ALA A 31 -9.08 -19.37 3.87
N SER A 32 -9.37 -18.49 4.84
CA SER A 32 -10.04 -18.83 6.11
C SER A 32 -11.55 -19.01 6.00
N THR A 33 -12.13 -18.86 4.80
CA THR A 33 -13.56 -19.05 4.57
C THR A 33 -13.99 -20.46 4.96
N VAL A 34 -15.03 -20.58 5.78
CA VAL A 34 -15.47 -21.85 6.36
C VAL A 34 -16.61 -22.45 5.53
N ALA A 35 -16.62 -23.77 5.37
CA ALA A 35 -17.71 -24.48 4.69
C ALA A 35 -19.05 -24.24 5.39
N ALA A 36 -20.11 -23.98 4.62
CA ALA A 36 -21.42 -23.59 5.15
C ALA A 36 -22.13 -24.66 5.99
N ASP A 37 -21.70 -25.91 5.88
CA ASP A 37 -22.23 -27.08 6.58
C ASP A 37 -21.41 -27.48 7.82
N ALA A 38 -20.30 -26.79 8.12
CA ALA A 38 -19.37 -27.16 9.20
C ALA A 38 -20.03 -27.26 10.59
N PHE A 39 -21.14 -26.56 10.81
CA PHE A 39 -21.91 -26.57 12.06
C PHE A 39 -23.37 -27.02 11.88
N GLY A 40 -23.70 -27.63 10.75
CA GLY A 40 -25.07 -28.00 10.39
C GLY A 40 -26.02 -26.80 10.30
N THR A 41 -27.33 -27.08 10.32
CA THR A 41 -28.38 -26.05 10.13
C THR A 41 -28.41 -24.99 11.23
N VAL A 42 -28.00 -25.33 12.45
CA VAL A 42 -27.98 -24.41 13.59
C VAL A 42 -26.88 -23.35 13.45
N GLY A 43 -25.72 -23.73 12.91
CA GLY A 43 -24.60 -22.80 12.73
C GLY A 43 -24.56 -22.11 11.37
N ALA A 44 -25.48 -22.42 10.45
CA ALA A 44 -25.49 -21.87 9.09
C ALA A 44 -25.54 -20.33 9.06
N GLY A 45 -26.36 -19.72 9.93
CA GLY A 45 -26.45 -18.26 10.03
C GLY A 45 -25.16 -17.61 10.52
N PHE A 46 -24.50 -18.23 11.50
CA PHE A 46 -23.21 -17.78 12.02
C PHE A 46 -22.11 -17.90 10.95
N LEU A 47 -22.04 -19.04 10.25
CA LEU A 47 -21.05 -19.28 9.20
C LEU A 47 -21.23 -18.32 8.02
N ALA A 48 -22.48 -18.03 7.63
CA ALA A 48 -22.76 -17.03 6.61
C ALA A 48 -22.27 -15.64 7.03
N ALA A 49 -22.55 -15.22 8.28
CA ALA A 49 -22.08 -13.95 8.80
C ALA A 49 -20.55 -13.88 8.92
N LEU A 50 -19.91 -14.96 9.37
CA LEU A 50 -18.45 -15.08 9.47
C LEU A 50 -17.79 -14.96 8.10
N ASN A 51 -18.25 -15.72 7.10
CA ASN A 51 -17.72 -15.68 5.75
C ASN A 51 -17.93 -14.31 5.10
N GLN A 52 -19.06 -13.65 5.35
CA GLN A 52 -19.29 -12.29 4.88
C GLN A 52 -18.35 -11.27 5.54
N ALA A 53 -18.03 -11.45 6.83
CA ALA A 53 -17.05 -10.62 7.52
C ALA A 53 -15.64 -10.85 6.96
N LEU A 54 -15.21 -12.11 6.79
CA LEU A 54 -13.90 -12.45 6.21
C LEU A 54 -13.72 -11.85 4.82
N ASP A 55 -14.73 -11.97 3.95
CA ASP A 55 -14.68 -11.40 2.60
C ASP A 55 -14.67 -9.86 2.61
N ARG A 56 -15.43 -9.22 3.53
CA ARG A 56 -15.40 -7.77 3.70
C ARG A 56 -14.03 -7.28 4.14
N GLU A 57 -13.45 -7.89 5.16
CA GLU A 57 -12.13 -7.51 5.68
C GLU A 57 -11.04 -7.76 4.62
N ALA A 58 -11.11 -8.85 3.86
CA ALA A 58 -10.20 -9.09 2.76
C ALA A 58 -10.27 -8.02 1.67
N ARG A 59 -11.49 -7.56 1.34
CA ARG A 59 -11.68 -6.44 0.41
C ARG A 59 -11.09 -5.13 0.94
N LEU A 60 -11.34 -4.80 2.20
CA LEU A 60 -10.78 -3.60 2.82
C LEU A 60 -9.25 -3.61 2.86
N ALA A 61 -8.65 -4.76 3.20
CA ALA A 61 -7.20 -4.93 3.18
C ALA A 61 -6.63 -4.76 1.76
N THR A 62 -7.31 -5.31 0.75
CA THR A 62 -6.92 -5.15 -0.68
C THR A 62 -6.97 -3.68 -1.09
N GLU A 63 -8.07 -2.97 -0.81
CA GLU A 63 -8.19 -1.55 -1.16
C GLU A 63 -7.15 -0.68 -0.44
N LEU A 64 -6.81 -1.01 0.80
CA LEU A 64 -5.79 -0.29 1.54
C LEU A 64 -4.40 -0.51 0.93
N ALA A 65 -4.07 -1.74 0.53
CA ALA A 65 -2.84 -2.05 -0.19
C ALA A 65 -2.72 -1.24 -1.50
N GLU A 66 -3.80 -1.17 -2.27
CA GLU A 66 -3.86 -0.38 -3.50
C GLU A 66 -3.64 1.12 -3.24
N ARG A 67 -4.22 1.66 -2.16
CA ARG A 67 -3.99 3.05 -1.75
C ARG A 67 -2.52 3.31 -1.40
N PHE A 68 -1.85 2.38 -0.73
CA PHE A 68 -0.41 2.50 -0.44
C PHE A 68 0.44 2.47 -1.72
N ILE A 69 0.10 1.61 -2.68
CA ILE A 69 0.76 1.56 -3.99
C ILE A 69 0.58 2.88 -4.75
N ALA A 70 -0.64 3.44 -4.76
CA ALA A 70 -0.92 4.71 -5.41
C ALA A 70 -0.19 5.88 -4.74
N ALA A 71 -0.21 5.95 -3.41
CA ALA A 71 0.51 6.97 -2.64
C ALA A 71 2.03 6.91 -2.93
N ARG A 72 2.59 5.70 -3.03
CA ARG A 72 3.99 5.49 -3.42
C ARG A 72 4.29 6.04 -4.81
N HIS A 73 3.42 5.79 -5.79
CA HIS A 73 3.61 6.32 -7.16
C HIS A 73 3.63 7.85 -7.18
N VAL A 74 2.72 8.49 -6.45
CA VAL A 74 2.66 9.94 -6.32
C VAL A 74 3.91 10.49 -5.62
N ALA A 75 4.33 9.88 -4.52
CA ALA A 75 5.54 10.27 -3.80
C ALA A 75 6.81 10.13 -4.66
N GLY A 76 6.94 9.03 -5.42
CA GLY A 76 8.04 8.82 -6.36
C GLY A 76 8.09 9.90 -7.45
N THR A 77 6.93 10.22 -8.04
CA THR A 77 6.83 11.30 -9.04
C THR A 77 7.26 12.66 -8.46
N ALA A 78 6.88 12.95 -7.21
CA ALA A 78 7.28 14.17 -6.54
C ALA A 78 8.80 14.21 -6.27
N ALA A 79 9.39 13.10 -5.81
CA ALA A 79 10.83 12.98 -5.60
C ALA A 79 11.61 13.22 -6.90
N ASP A 80 11.21 12.57 -8.00
CA ASP A 80 11.85 12.74 -9.31
C ASP A 80 11.81 14.21 -9.79
N ALA A 81 10.69 14.91 -9.54
CA ALA A 81 10.55 16.32 -9.86
C ALA A 81 11.47 17.22 -9.03
N TYR A 82 11.62 16.93 -7.73
CA TYR A 82 12.56 17.65 -6.87
C TYR A 82 14.02 17.42 -7.28
N ASP A 83 14.40 16.16 -7.52
CA ASP A 83 15.74 15.79 -8.01
C ASP A 83 16.08 16.49 -9.33
N PHE A 84 15.12 16.57 -10.25
CA PHE A 84 15.29 17.29 -11.51
C PHE A 84 15.48 18.80 -11.29
N ALA A 85 14.63 19.41 -10.47
CA ALA A 85 14.71 20.84 -10.16
C ALA A 85 16.06 21.20 -9.51
N GLU A 86 16.55 20.37 -8.60
CA GLU A 86 17.83 20.55 -7.93
C GLU A 86 19.01 20.43 -8.90
N ARG A 87 19.02 19.40 -9.76
CA ARG A 87 20.04 19.26 -10.81
C ARG A 87 20.03 20.44 -11.78
N SER A 88 18.85 20.90 -12.18
CA SER A 88 18.70 22.05 -13.08
C SER A 88 19.21 23.34 -12.43
N ALA A 89 18.88 23.58 -11.15
CA ALA A 89 19.38 24.73 -10.40
C ALA A 89 20.91 24.69 -10.26
N GLY A 90 21.47 23.53 -9.90
CA GLY A 90 22.93 23.32 -9.81
C GLY A 90 23.63 23.60 -11.14
N GLN A 91 23.11 23.08 -12.26
CA GLN A 91 23.64 23.37 -13.59
C GLN A 91 23.58 24.86 -13.94
N SER A 92 22.50 25.55 -13.57
CA SER A 92 22.37 26.99 -13.81
C SER A 92 23.40 27.79 -13.02
N ILE A 93 23.62 27.43 -11.75
CA ILE A 93 24.62 28.08 -10.89
C ILE A 93 26.05 27.85 -11.44
N SER A 94 26.41 26.61 -11.75
CA SER A 94 27.72 26.29 -12.33
C SER A 94 27.96 26.98 -13.68
N ARG A 95 26.90 27.18 -14.48
CA ARG A 95 27.00 27.90 -15.77
C ARG A 95 27.15 29.41 -15.61
N THR A 96 26.60 29.99 -14.54
CA THR A 96 26.61 31.45 -14.32
C THR A 96 27.88 31.93 -13.59
N GLY A 97 28.71 31.00 -13.08
CA GLY A 97 30.08 31.31 -12.66
C GLY A 97 30.15 32.30 -11.49
N LEU A 98 29.49 31.97 -10.38
CA LEU A 98 29.99 32.33 -9.05
C LEU A 98 30.93 31.22 -8.56
#